data_AF-A0A8S3HMR3-F1
#
_entry.id   AF-A0A8S3HMR3-F1
#
_cell.length_a   1.000
_cell.length_b   1.000
_cell.length_c   1.000
_cell.angle_alpha   90.00
_cell.angle_beta   90.00
_cell.angle_gamma   90.00
#
_symmetry.space_group_name_H-M   'P 1'
#
loop_
_entity.id
_entity.type
_entity.pdbx_description
1 polymer ?
#
loop_
_entity_poly.entity_id
_entity_poly.type
_entity_poly.pdbx_seq_one_letter_code
_entity_poly.pdbx_strand_id
1 'polypeptide(L)'
;MTSRLARGFFHRDISLTETEKVLQENVVGSFLVRPSRTKADTYVLSVRRATGEIAHIRIKRTNEGFDICEKQECFPTLYDMIDHYRQNIGELQEKNIELNNPILAQMPTFEK
;
A
#
# COMPACT_ATOMS: atom_id res chain seq x y z
N MET A 1 -5.10 23.77 0.07
CA MET A 1 -5.61 22.70 0.95
C MET A 1 -5.14 21.35 0.39
N THR A 2 -3.86 21.05 0.49
CA THR A 2 -3.31 19.75 0.07
C THR A 2 -3.05 18.92 1.32
N SER A 3 -3.86 17.88 1.51
CA SER A 3 -3.73 16.93 2.61
C SER A 3 -2.28 16.41 2.66
N ARG A 4 -1.57 16.76 3.73
CA ARG A 4 -0.15 16.49 3.95
C ARG A 4 0.03 15.08 4.54
N LEU A 5 -0.68 14.08 4.03
CA LEU A 5 -0.49 12.70 4.46
C LEU A 5 0.72 12.09 3.75
N ALA A 6 1.83 12.10 4.50
CA ALA A 6 2.89 11.11 4.53
C ALA A 6 3.29 10.46 3.19
N ARG A 7 4.31 11.06 2.54
CA ARG A 7 5.18 10.42 1.54
C ARG A 7 6.00 9.21 2.07
N GLY A 8 5.57 8.62 3.17
CA GLY A 8 6.33 7.64 3.94
C GLY A 8 5.83 6.21 3.84
N PHE A 9 4.64 5.92 3.32
CA PHE A 9 4.13 4.54 3.31
C PHE A 9 4.80 3.62 2.27
N PHE A 10 5.74 4.14 1.46
CA PHE A 10 6.44 3.38 0.45
C PHE A 10 7.76 2.81 1.01
N HIS A 11 7.81 1.49 1.19
CA HIS A 11 8.95 0.75 1.73
C HIS A 11 9.72 0.09 0.59
N ARG A 12 10.90 0.61 0.26
CA ARG A 12 11.72 0.14 -0.87
C ARG A 12 12.25 -1.28 -0.66
N ASP A 13 12.67 -1.61 0.56
CA ASP A 13 13.48 -2.80 0.83
C ASP A 13 12.83 -3.81 1.79
N ILE A 14 11.59 -3.57 2.23
CA ILE A 14 10.89 -4.48 3.16
C ILE A 14 10.56 -5.83 2.48
N SER A 15 10.85 -6.94 3.16
CA SER A 15 10.45 -8.28 2.71
C SER A 15 8.97 -8.56 2.96
N LEU A 16 8.43 -9.62 2.35
CA LEU A 16 7.06 -10.07 2.62
C LEU A 16 6.90 -10.45 4.10
N THR A 17 7.84 -11.21 4.65
CA THR A 17 7.81 -11.66 6.05
C THR A 17 7.86 -10.48 7.03
N GLU A 18 8.73 -9.48 6.80
CA GLU A 18 8.75 -8.28 7.62
C GLU A 18 7.47 -7.45 7.48
N THR A 19 6.93 -7.36 6.26
CA THR A 19 5.64 -6.70 6.01
C THR A 19 4.54 -7.35 6.83
N GLU A 20 4.44 -8.69 6.80
CA GLU A 20 3.43 -9.42 7.55
C GLU A 20 3.60 -9.20 9.05
N LYS A 21 4.81 -9.31 9.58
CA LYS A 21 5.11 -9.06 10.99
C LYS A 21 4.68 -7.66 11.42
N VAL A 22 5.11 -6.63 10.70
CA VAL A 22 4.79 -5.23 11.02
C VAL A 22 3.28 -5.00 10.98
N LEU A 23 2.58 -5.53 9.99
CA LEU A 23 1.12 -5.40 9.92
C LEU A 23 0.43 -6.18 11.05
N GLN A 24 0.90 -7.38 11.41
CA GLN A 24 0.37 -8.14 12.55
C GLN A 24 0.55 -7.43 13.90
N GLU A 25 1.57 -6.59 14.04
CA GLU A 25 1.84 -5.80 15.24
C GLU A 25 1.07 -4.45 15.27
N ASN A 26 0.45 -4.05 14.16
CA ASN A 26 -0.25 -2.75 14.02
C ASN A 26 -1.77 -2.89 13.88
N VAL A 27 -2.53 -1.82 14.05
CA VAL A 27 -4.01 -1.89 14.09
C VAL A 27 -4.67 -2.25 12.75
N VAL A 28 -5.93 -2.66 12.78
CA VAL A 28 -6.77 -2.83 11.58
C VAL A 28 -6.74 -1.55 10.72
N GLY A 29 -6.71 -1.75 9.40
CA GLY A 29 -6.55 -0.68 8.42
C GLY A 29 -5.14 -0.11 8.31
N SER A 30 -4.16 -0.73 8.99
CA SER A 30 -2.74 -0.42 8.76
C SER A 30 -2.29 -0.93 7.41
N PHE A 31 -1.51 -0.12 6.68
CA PHE A 31 -1.07 -0.48 5.34
C PHE A 31 0.31 0.09 4.99
N LEU A 32 0.94 -0.53 3.99
CA LEU A 32 2.13 -0.01 3.32
C LEU A 32 2.17 -0.45 1.85
N VAL A 33 2.95 0.26 1.04
CA VAL A 33 3.25 -0.12 -0.34
C VAL A 33 4.71 -0.53 -0.43
N ARG A 34 4.99 -1.63 -1.13
CA ARG A 34 6.35 -2.12 -1.36
C ARG A 34 6.54 -2.60 -2.80
N PRO A 35 7.77 -2.64 -3.32
CA PRO A 35 8.04 -3.34 -4.58
C PRO A 35 7.69 -4.84 -4.49
N SER A 36 7.27 -5.41 -5.61
CA SER A 36 7.18 -6.85 -5.77
C SER A 36 8.58 -7.43 -5.96
N ARG A 37 8.92 -8.47 -5.18
CA ARG A 37 10.19 -9.20 -5.34
C ARG A 37 10.16 -10.22 -6.47
N THR A 38 8.98 -10.61 -6.94
CA THR A 38 8.80 -11.68 -7.94
C THR A 38 8.50 -11.16 -9.34
N LYS A 39 8.14 -9.88 -9.49
CA LYS A 39 7.81 -9.27 -10.78
C LYS A 39 8.35 -7.85 -10.83
N ALA A 40 9.23 -7.58 -11.79
CA ALA A 40 9.73 -6.24 -12.07
C ALA A 40 8.57 -5.27 -12.38
N ASP A 41 8.75 -3.99 -12.05
CA ASP A 41 7.80 -2.90 -12.30
C ASP A 41 6.38 -3.11 -11.72
N THR A 42 6.24 -3.97 -10.71
CA THR A 42 5.00 -4.12 -9.96
C THR A 42 5.22 -3.78 -8.49
N TYR A 43 4.18 -3.25 -7.89
CA TYR A 43 4.12 -2.90 -6.48
C TYR A 43 3.05 -3.75 -5.80
N VAL A 44 3.09 -3.78 -4.48
CA VAL A 44 2.14 -4.50 -3.65
C VAL A 44 1.66 -3.58 -2.53
N LEU A 45 0.35 -3.34 -2.48
CA LEU A 45 -0.32 -2.75 -1.33
C LEU A 45 -0.59 -3.88 -0.34
N SER A 46 0.01 -3.78 0.85
CA SER A 46 -0.21 -4.72 1.94
C SER A 46 -1.01 -4.04 3.04
N VAL A 47 -2.09 -4.66 3.51
CA VAL A 47 -3.02 -4.06 4.47
C VAL A 47 -3.57 -5.08 5.46
N ARG A 48 -3.71 -4.67 6.73
CA ARG A 48 -4.41 -5.43 7.77
C ARG A 48 -5.92 -5.21 7.65
N ARG A 49 -6.66 -6.24 7.25
CA ARG A 49 -8.11 -6.21 7.08
C ARG A 49 -8.85 -6.15 8.41
N ALA A 50 -10.13 -5.80 8.35
CA ALA A 50 -11.04 -5.89 9.50
C ALA A 50 -11.18 -7.32 10.06
N THR A 51 -10.95 -8.34 9.23
CA THR A 51 -10.93 -9.76 9.66
C THR A 51 -9.69 -10.12 10.49
N GLY A 52 -8.70 -9.24 10.58
CA GLY A 52 -7.39 -9.52 11.19
C GLY A 52 -6.37 -10.15 10.23
N GLU A 53 -6.81 -10.60 9.06
CA GLU A 53 -5.93 -11.13 8.01
C GLU A 53 -5.17 -10.02 7.29
N ILE A 54 -4.06 -10.39 6.66
CA ILE A 54 -3.28 -9.48 5.83
C ILE A 54 -3.60 -9.76 4.36
N ALA A 55 -3.92 -8.69 3.63
CA ALA A 55 -4.12 -8.73 2.19
C ALA A 55 -2.87 -8.22 1.48
N HIS A 56 -2.56 -8.82 0.33
CA HIS A 56 -1.53 -8.35 -0.58
C HIS A 56 -2.14 -8.12 -1.96
N ILE A 57 -2.36 -6.85 -2.28
CA ILE A 57 -3.00 -6.43 -3.53
C ILE A 57 -1.92 -5.98 -4.51
N ARG A 58 -1.95 -6.52 -5.73
CA ARG A 58 -0.98 -6.16 -6.76
C ARG A 58 -1.35 -4.82 -7.40
N ILE A 59 -0.35 -3.97 -7.55
CA ILE A 59 -0.42 -2.72 -8.29
C ILE A 59 0.51 -2.84 -9.49
N LYS A 60 -0.01 -2.59 -10.68
CA LYS A 60 0.73 -2.62 -11.92
C LYS A 60 1.08 -1.19 -12.32
N ARG A 61 2.33 -0.97 -12.72
CA ARG A 61 2.72 0.25 -13.42
C ARG A 61 2.42 0.08 -14.91
N THR A 62 1.68 1.01 -15.49
CA THR A 62 1.36 1.07 -16.92
C THR A 62 2.02 2.32 -17.52
N ASN A 63 1.87 2.50 -18.84
CA ASN A 63 2.32 3.73 -19.50
C ASN A 63 1.47 4.96 -19.10
N GLU A 64 0.25 4.74 -18.63
CA GLU A 64 -0.72 5.78 -18.29
C GLU A 64 -0.76 6.09 -16.79
N GLY A 65 -0.15 5.24 -15.95
CA GLY A 65 -0.11 5.45 -14.51
C GLY A 65 0.04 4.15 -13.70
N PHE A 66 -0.69 4.07 -12.61
CA PHE A 66 -0.77 2.94 -11.70
C PHE A 66 -2.18 2.38 -11.68
N ASP A 67 -2.30 1.08 -11.87
CA ASP A 67 -3.57 0.34 -11.87
C ASP A 67 -3.56 -0.70 -10.75
N ILE A 68 -4.64 -0.79 -9.99
CA ILE A 68 -4.86 -1.78 -8.95
C ILE A 68 -5.96 -2.76 -9.36
N CYS A 69 -5.76 -4.04 -9.09
CA CYS A 69 -6.74 -5.09 -9.41
C CYS A 69 -7.19 -5.15 -10.88
N GLU A 70 -6.36 -4.66 -11.83
CA GLU A 70 -6.65 -4.71 -13.27
C GLU A 70 -7.97 -4.01 -13.65
N LYS A 71 -8.32 -2.93 -12.94
CA LYS A 71 -9.57 -2.22 -13.13
C LYS A 71 -9.57 -1.28 -14.34
N GLN A 72 -8.43 -1.14 -15.03
CA GLN A 72 -8.22 -0.15 -16.10
C GLN A 72 -8.40 1.31 -15.64
N GLU A 73 -8.44 1.53 -14.33
CA GLU A 73 -8.42 2.86 -13.74
C GLU A 73 -6.95 3.20 -13.43
N CYS A 74 -6.40 4.15 -14.19
CA CYS A 74 -5.01 4.54 -14.05
C CYS A 74 -4.89 5.82 -13.23
N PHE A 75 -4.10 5.76 -12.17
CA PHE A 75 -3.76 6.91 -11.33
C PHE A 75 -2.36 7.43 -11.69
N PRO A 76 -2.15 8.75 -11.74
CA PRO A 76 -0.86 9.32 -12.14
C PRO A 76 0.26 9.00 -11.14
N THR A 77 -0.07 8.83 -9.85
CA THR A 77 0.88 8.38 -8.82
C THR A 77 0.27 7.34 -7.87
N LEU A 78 1.12 6.58 -7.18
CA LEU A 78 0.70 5.71 -6.07
C LEU A 78 -0.03 6.50 -4.97
N TYR A 79 0.27 7.79 -4.80
CA TYR A 79 -0.38 8.63 -3.80
C TYR A 79 -1.83 8.91 -4.17
N ASP A 80 -2.06 9.32 -5.41
CA ASP A 80 -3.41 9.62 -5.90
C ASP A 80 -4.29 8.36 -5.84
N MET A 81 -3.72 7.21 -6.20
CA MET A 81 -4.38 5.91 -6.07
C MET A 81 -4.77 5.60 -4.62
N ILE A 82 -3.82 5.74 -3.68
CA ILE A 82 -4.09 5.45 -2.27
C ILE A 82 -5.11 6.43 -1.68
N ASP A 83 -5.01 7.72 -2.00
CA ASP A 83 -5.95 8.74 -1.52
C ASP A 83 -7.37 8.46 -2.05
N HIS A 84 -7.51 8.04 -3.31
CA HIS A 84 -8.78 7.61 -3.89
C HIS A 84 -9.39 6.45 -3.11
N TYR A 85 -8.67 5.33 -2.91
CA TYR A 85 -9.23 4.17 -2.20
C TYR A 85 -9.39 4.37 -0.69
N ARG A 86 -8.75 5.40 -0.12
CA ARG A 86 -9.03 5.86 1.25
C ARG A 86 -10.39 6.54 1.35
N GLN A 87 -10.75 7.32 0.35
CA GLN A 87 -11.99 8.09 0.33
C GLN A 87 -13.18 7.25 -0.17
N ASN A 88 -12.92 6.25 -1.02
CA ASN A 88 -13.94 5.39 -1.62
C ASN A 88 -13.85 3.95 -1.08
N ILE A 89 -14.17 3.78 0.21
CA ILE A 89 -14.13 2.47 0.88
C ILE A 89 -15.09 1.49 0.19
N GLY A 90 -14.60 0.30 -0.11
CA GLY A 90 -15.37 -0.76 -0.77
C GLY A 90 -15.23 -0.81 -2.29
N GLU A 91 -14.51 0.14 -2.91
CA GLU A 91 -14.19 0.05 -4.33
C GLU A 91 -13.06 -0.93 -4.64
N LEU A 92 -12.26 -1.35 -3.65
CA LEU A 92 -11.30 -2.44 -3.88
C LEU A 92 -12.04 -3.76 -4.10
N GLN A 93 -11.52 -4.61 -4.99
CA GLN A 93 -12.13 -5.92 -5.29
C GLN A 93 -12.22 -6.78 -4.02
N GLU A 94 -11.20 -6.68 -3.17
CA GLU A 94 -11.17 -7.29 -1.86
C GLU A 94 -12.04 -6.50 -0.87
N LYS A 95 -13.11 -7.13 -0.40
CA LYS A 95 -14.03 -6.56 0.59
C LYS A 95 -13.34 -6.33 1.94
N ASN A 96 -13.87 -5.39 2.73
CA ASN A 96 -13.44 -5.09 4.10
C ASN A 96 -11.98 -4.61 4.20
N ILE A 97 -11.53 -3.87 3.18
CA ILE A 97 -10.26 -3.16 3.20
C ILE A 97 -10.52 -1.69 3.47
N GLU A 98 -9.82 -1.18 4.47
CA GLU A 98 -9.79 0.24 4.81
C GLU A 98 -8.32 0.67 4.90
N LEU A 99 -7.98 1.80 4.28
CA LEU A 99 -6.60 2.29 4.23
C LEU A 99 -6.41 3.42 5.25
N ASN A 100 -6.57 3.15 6.53
CA ASN A 100 -6.64 4.20 7.54
C ASN A 100 -5.25 4.64 8.03
N ASN A 101 -4.37 3.68 8.33
CA ASN A 101 -3.15 3.92 9.11
C ASN A 101 -1.89 3.62 8.25
N PRO A 102 -1.26 4.63 7.62
CA PRO A 102 -0.06 4.39 6.83
C PRO A 102 1.11 4.00 7.75
N ILE A 103 1.74 2.86 7.50
CA ILE A 103 2.99 2.48 8.15
C ILE A 103 4.13 3.20 7.45
N LEU A 104 4.75 4.14 8.13
CA LEU A 104 5.85 4.92 7.58
C LEU A 104 7.12 4.06 7.48
N ALA A 105 7.76 4.09 6.31
CA ALA A 105 9.09 3.58 6.10
C ALA A 105 10.01 4.31 7.06
N GLN A 106 10.62 3.56 7.97
CA GLN A 106 11.71 4.10 8.75
C GLN A 106 12.80 4.48 7.74
N MET A 107 13.21 5.75 7.75
CA MET A 107 14.45 6.11 7.07
C MET A 107 15.53 5.20 7.66
N PRO A 108 16.44 4.61 6.86
CA PRO A 108 17.59 3.94 7.45
C PRO A 108 18.25 4.97 8.36
N THR A 109 18.16 4.76 9.67
CA THR A 109 19.07 5.42 10.60
C THR A 109 20.42 4.95 10.13
N PHE A 110 21.21 5.85 9.55
CA PHE A 110 22.64 5.64 9.45
C PHE A 110 23.14 5.59 10.90
N GLU A 111 23.01 4.43 11.54
CA GLU A 111 23.77 4.14 12.74
C GLU A 111 25.23 4.17 12.31
N LYS A 112 25.95 5.03 13.02
CA LYS A 112 27.26 5.59 12.69
C LYS A 112 28.38 4.59 12.91
#